data_AF-A0A8S2FRW1-F1
#
_entry.id   AF-A0A8S2FRW1-F1
#
_cell.length_a   1.000
_cell.length_b   1.000
_cell.length_c   1.000
_cell.angle_alpha   90.00
_cell.angle_beta   90.00
_cell.angle_gamma   90.00
#
_symmetry.space_group_name_H-M   'P 1'
#
loop_
_entity.id
_entity.type
_entity.pdbx_description
1 polymer ?
#
loop_
_entity_poly.entity_id
_entity_poly.type
_entity_poly.pdbx_seq_one_letter_code
_entity_poly.pdbx_strand_id
1 'polypeptide(L)'
;PEKIYFINLGDARAILVSKNGQVLLSTHDHTASDEHEKERIEEKGGSIWDGRVEGQLMPTRVFGDFLMNKYLVSPDAEIEEYPRYDSNYELGFIVLACDGIWD
;
A
#
# COMPACT_ATOMS: atom_id res chain seq x y z
N PRO A 1 -17.21 -18.47 -2.84
CA PRO A 1 -16.14 -17.47 -3.11
C PRO A 1 -14.76 -18.10 -2.98
N GLU A 2 -13.93 -17.99 -4.03
CA GLU A 2 -12.65 -18.71 -4.19
C GLU A 2 -11.41 -17.85 -3.97
N LYS A 3 -11.57 -16.52 -3.92
CA LYS A 3 -10.48 -15.55 -3.84
C LYS A 3 -10.67 -14.56 -2.70
N ILE A 4 -9.56 -14.00 -2.25
CA ILE A 4 -9.45 -12.86 -1.34
C ILE A 4 -8.76 -11.75 -2.13
N TYR A 5 -9.30 -10.55 -2.06
CA TYR A 5 -8.75 -9.37 -2.72
C TYR A 5 -8.19 -8.43 -1.65
N PHE A 6 -6.91 -8.15 -1.74
CA PHE A 6 -6.23 -7.15 -0.95
C PHE A 6 -6.15 -5.87 -1.77
N ILE A 7 -6.61 -4.76 -1.20
CA ILE A 7 -6.70 -3.49 -1.89
C ILE A 7 -6.01 -2.46 -1.00
N ASN A 8 -4.92 -1.88 -1.48
CA ASN A 8 -4.19 -0.88 -0.73
C ASN A 8 -4.04 0.44 -1.49
N LEU A 9 -4.13 1.52 -0.74
CA LEU A 9 -3.92 2.88 -1.20
C LEU A 9 -3.50 3.71 0.01
N GLY A 10 -2.27 4.23 -0.02
CA GLY A 10 -1.63 4.89 1.11
C GLY A 10 -0.68 3.98 1.88
N ASP A 11 -0.44 4.32 3.14
CA ASP A 11 0.55 3.75 4.06
C ASP A 11 -0.06 2.89 5.18
N ALA A 12 -1.36 2.61 5.08
CA ALA A 12 -1.95 1.47 5.79
C ALA A 12 -1.48 0.16 5.16
N ARG A 13 -1.54 -0.93 5.93
CA ARG A 13 -1.10 -2.25 5.47
C ARG A 13 -2.04 -3.36 5.90
N ALA A 14 -2.21 -4.30 4.98
CA ALA A 14 -2.87 -5.57 5.21
C ALA A 14 -1.87 -6.71 5.12
N ILE A 15 -1.92 -7.66 6.05
CA ILE A 15 -1.16 -8.91 5.96
C ILE A 15 -2.07 -10.12 6.07
N LEU A 16 -1.83 -11.12 5.22
CA LEU A 16 -2.41 -12.46 5.35
C LEU A 16 -1.43 -13.35 6.10
N VAL A 17 -1.90 -13.97 7.18
CA VAL A 17 -1.08 -14.86 8.00
C VAL A 17 -1.67 -16.27 7.97
N SER A 18 -0.83 -17.27 7.74
CA SER A 18 -1.20 -18.67 7.86
C SER A 18 -1.47 -19.06 9.32
N LYS A 19 -2.08 -20.23 9.56
CA LYS A 19 -2.25 -20.75 10.92
C LYS A 19 -0.94 -21.05 11.66
N ASN A 20 0.16 -21.27 10.92
CA ASN A 20 1.48 -21.49 11.52
C ASN A 20 2.27 -20.18 11.75
N GLY A 21 1.68 -19.01 11.47
CA GLY A 21 2.27 -17.70 11.73
C GLY A 21 3.14 -17.14 10.61
N GLN A 22 3.15 -17.76 9.43
CA GLN A 22 3.86 -17.24 8.26
C GLN A 22 3.04 -16.15 7.57
N VAL A 23 3.69 -15.05 7.19
CA VAL A 23 3.08 -14.02 6.34
C VAL A 23 3.07 -14.54 4.91
N LEU A 24 1.87 -14.70 4.35
CA LEU A 24 1.64 -15.24 3.01
C LEU A 24 1.50 -14.13 1.96
N LEU A 25 1.01 -12.97 2.38
CA LEU A 25 0.88 -11.77 1.57
C LEU A 25 0.98 -10.55 2.49
N SER A 26 1.63 -9.50 2.02
CA SER A 26 1.63 -8.18 2.63
C SER A 26 1.40 -7.16 1.53
N THR A 27 0.40 -6.31 1.68
CA THR A 27 0.23 -5.20 0.74
C THR A 27 1.44 -4.29 0.76
N HIS A 28 1.71 -3.67 -0.38
CA HIS A 28 2.78 -2.71 -0.52
C HIS A 28 2.34 -1.31 -0.06
N ASP A 29 3.16 -0.64 0.76
CA ASP A 29 2.85 0.69 1.28
C ASP A 29 3.29 1.77 0.28
N HIS A 30 2.37 2.68 -0.02
CA HIS A 30 2.61 3.76 -0.96
C HIS A 30 3.24 4.97 -0.26
N THR A 31 4.56 4.92 -0.10
CA THR A 31 5.35 5.91 0.63
C THR A 31 6.50 6.45 -0.21
N ALA A 32 7.08 7.57 0.22
CA ALA A 32 8.24 8.17 -0.42
C ALA A 32 9.52 7.29 -0.43
N SER A 33 9.58 6.24 0.40
CA SER A 33 10.67 5.28 0.39
C SER A 33 10.53 4.18 -0.66
N ASP A 34 9.35 4.06 -1.29
CA ASP A 34 9.19 3.21 -2.46
C ASP A 34 9.73 3.92 -3.70
N GLU A 35 10.72 3.28 -4.32
CA GLU A 35 11.41 3.82 -5.47
C GLU A 35 10.52 3.88 -6.73
N HIS A 36 9.49 3.03 -6.83
CA HIS A 36 8.52 3.10 -7.92
C HIS A 36 7.62 4.32 -7.78
N GLU A 37 7.17 4.61 -6.55
CA GLU A 37 6.37 5.81 -6.27
C GLU A 37 7.18 7.09 -6.41
N LYS A 38 8.45 7.07 -6.00
CA LYS A 38 9.36 8.19 -6.19
C LYS A 38 9.61 8.49 -7.66
N GLU A 39 9.94 7.48 -8.47
CA GLU A 39 10.10 7.63 -9.92
C GLU A 39 8.82 8.20 -10.56
N ARG A 40 7.66 7.65 -10.21
CA ARG A 40 6.36 8.14 -10.69
C ARG A 40 6.09 9.61 -10.34
N ILE A 41 6.51 10.07 -9.16
CA ILE A 41 6.36 11.48 -8.74
C ILE A 41 7.31 12.38 -9.53
N GLU A 42 8.58 11.98 -9.64
CA GLU A 42 9.62 12.74 -10.35
C GLU A 42 9.31 12.88 -11.85
N GLU A 43 8.85 11.80 -12.51
CA GLU A 43 8.41 11.82 -13.92
C GLU A 43 7.29 12.81 -14.19
N LYS A 44 6.45 13.07 -13.17
CA LYS A 44 5.33 14.02 -13.24
C LYS A 44 5.74 15.42 -12.78
N GLY A 45 7.03 15.66 -12.57
CA GLY A 45 7.61 16.94 -12.20
C GLY A 45 7.46 17.31 -10.73
N GLY A 46 7.14 16.33 -9.87
CA GLY A 46 7.12 16.51 -8.42
C GLY A 46 8.45 16.20 -7.77
N SER A 47 8.49 16.38 -6.46
CA SER A 47 9.67 16.23 -5.64
C SER A 47 9.32 15.62 -4.28
N ILE A 48 10.29 14.93 -3.68
CA ILE A 48 10.18 14.38 -2.33
C ILE A 48 11.14 15.12 -1.41
N TRP A 49 10.60 15.67 -0.33
CA TRP A 49 11.35 16.38 0.72
C TRP A 49 11.05 15.76 2.07
N ASP A 50 12.07 15.28 2.77
CA ASP A 50 11.94 14.67 4.11
C ASP A 50 10.84 13.57 4.17
N GLY A 51 10.83 12.70 3.16
CA GLY A 51 9.84 11.63 3.04
C GLY A 51 8.44 12.07 2.64
N ARG A 52 8.25 13.33 2.19
CA ARG A 52 6.95 13.90 1.82
C ARG A 52 6.90 14.39 0.38
N VAL A 53 5.78 14.12 -0.30
CA VAL A 53 5.46 14.68 -1.62
C VAL A 53 5.30 16.19 -1.50
N GLU A 54 6.11 16.94 -2.25
CA GLU A 54 6.21 18.41 -2.17
C GLU A 54 6.44 18.95 -0.75
N GLY A 55 7.01 18.13 0.14
CA GLY A 55 7.19 18.49 1.56
C GLY A 55 5.91 18.51 2.39
N GLN A 56 4.76 18.08 1.83
CA GLN A 56 3.45 18.17 2.48
C GLN A 56 2.93 16.81 2.95
N LEU A 57 2.80 15.85 2.03
CA LEU A 57 2.07 14.61 2.25
C LEU A 57 3.02 13.41 2.40
N MET A 58 2.81 12.58 3.42
CA MET A 58 3.61 11.36 3.65
C MET A 58 3.27 10.25 2.65
N PRO A 59 2.00 9.77 2.55
CA PRO A 59 1.64 8.79 1.55
C PRO A 59 1.69 9.39 0.14
N THR A 60 2.12 8.58 -0.82
CA THR A 60 2.22 8.99 -2.22
C THR A 60 0.93 8.75 -2.99
N ARG A 61 -0.01 7.99 -2.41
CA ARG A 61 -1.34 7.70 -2.95
C ARG A 61 -2.41 7.92 -1.89
N VAL A 62 -3.42 8.71 -2.21
CA VAL A 62 -4.55 9.02 -1.31
C VAL A 62 -5.84 9.25 -2.10
N PHE A 63 -6.97 9.05 -1.44
CA PHE A 63 -8.23 9.62 -1.91
C PHE A 63 -8.36 11.06 -1.38
N GLY A 64 -8.67 12.01 -2.26
CA GLY A 64 -8.80 13.41 -1.88
C GLY A 64 -7.55 14.22 -2.16
N ASP A 65 -7.14 15.06 -1.20
CA ASP A 65 -6.04 16.03 -1.32
C ASP A 65 -6.08 16.86 -2.62
N PHE A 66 -7.26 17.37 -2.94
CA PHE A 66 -7.52 18.14 -4.17
C PHE A 66 -6.68 19.42 -4.31
N LEU A 67 -6.05 19.87 -3.24
CA LEU A 67 -5.12 21.02 -3.26
C LEU A 67 -3.74 20.62 -3.79
N MET A 68 -3.39 19.34 -3.72
CA MET A 68 -2.19 18.80 -4.36
C MET A 68 -2.40 18.70 -5.86
N ASN A 69 -1.30 18.80 -6.60
CA ASN A 69 -1.33 18.49 -8.02
C ASN A 69 -1.77 17.02 -8.19
N LYS A 70 -2.96 16.82 -8.76
CA LYS A 70 -3.61 15.51 -8.97
C LYS A 70 -2.76 14.49 -9.72
N TYR A 71 -1.69 14.92 -10.37
CA TYR A 71 -0.75 14.03 -11.04
C TYR A 71 0.29 13.46 -10.06
N LEU A 72 0.67 14.22 -9.03
CA LEU A 72 1.70 13.82 -8.07
C LEU A 72 1.18 12.77 -7.08
N VAL A 73 -0.03 12.96 -6.56
CA VAL A 73 -0.67 12.01 -5.65
C VAL A 73 -1.68 11.17 -6.42
N SER A 74 -1.50 9.85 -6.42
CA SER A 74 -2.36 8.96 -7.22
C SER A 74 -3.57 8.45 -6.41
N PRO A 75 -4.78 8.42 -6.99
CA PRO A 75 -5.93 7.72 -6.42
C PRO A 75 -5.99 6.24 -6.82
N ASP A 76 -4.97 5.73 -7.52
CA ASP A 76 -4.95 4.37 -8.04
C ASP A 76 -4.55 3.38 -6.95
N ALA A 77 -5.53 2.58 -6.52
CA ALA A 77 -5.30 1.51 -5.56
C ALA A 77 -4.58 0.32 -6.22
N GLU A 78 -3.67 -0.29 -5.48
CA GLU A 78 -3.08 -1.56 -5.85
C GLU A 78 -3.98 -2.70 -5.38
N ILE A 79 -4.17 -3.71 -6.25
CA ILE A 79 -5.04 -4.86 -5.99
C ILE A 79 -4.22 -6.13 -6.16
N GLU A 80 -4.14 -6.92 -5.09
CA GLU A 80 -3.54 -8.23 -5.10
C GLU A 80 -4.60 -9.31 -4.86
N GLU A 81 -4.53 -10.39 -5.62
CA GLU A 81 -5.43 -11.53 -5.48
C GLU A 81 -4.72 -12.69 -4.76
N TYR A 82 -5.40 -13.28 -3.79
CA TYR A 82 -4.92 -14.48 -3.11
C TYR A 82 -5.97 -15.60 -3.12
N PRO A 83 -5.60 -16.87 -3.40
CA PRO A 83 -6.55 -17.97 -3.37
C PRO A 83 -7.06 -18.23 -1.96
N ARG A 84 -8.37 -18.32 -1.77
CA ARG A 84 -8.97 -18.63 -0.46
C ARG A 84 -8.59 -20.03 0.05
N TYR A 85 -8.29 -20.94 -0.88
CA TYR A 85 -7.79 -22.28 -0.59
C TYR A 85 -6.43 -22.43 -1.25
N ASP A 86 -5.37 -22.45 -0.42
CA ASP A 86 -4.00 -22.68 -0.87
C ASP A 86 -3.60 -24.13 -0.52
N SER A 87 -3.02 -24.86 -1.47
CA SER A 87 -2.60 -26.25 -1.25
C SER A 87 -1.33 -26.36 -0.40
N ASN A 88 -0.56 -25.28 -0.28
CA ASN A 88 0.70 -25.23 0.46
C ASN A 88 0.51 -24.70 1.89
N TYR A 89 -0.54 -23.90 2.13
CA TYR A 89 -0.74 -23.21 3.41
C TYR A 89 -2.18 -23.26 3.91
N GLU A 90 -2.35 -23.50 5.20
CA GLU A 90 -3.64 -23.25 5.88
C GLU A 90 -3.76 -21.78 6.27
N LEU A 91 -4.75 -21.07 5.72
CA LEU A 91 -5.01 -19.68 6.05
C LEU A 91 -5.44 -19.53 7.52
N GLY A 92 -4.82 -18.58 8.22
CA GLY A 92 -5.13 -18.23 9.59
C GLY A 92 -6.05 -17.02 9.65
N PHE A 93 -5.45 -15.83 9.66
CA PHE A 93 -6.16 -14.57 9.83
C PHE A 93 -5.54 -13.46 8.97
N ILE A 94 -6.31 -12.38 8.81
CA ILE A 94 -5.86 -11.15 8.16
C ILE A 94 -5.75 -10.08 9.23
N VAL A 95 -4.67 -9.30 9.17
CA VAL A 95 -4.53 -8.07 9.96
C VAL A 95 -4.65 -6.89 9.02
N LEU A 96 -5.49 -5.92 9.38
CA LEU A 96 -5.65 -4.64 8.73
C LEU A 96 -5.39 -3.58 9.78
N ALA A 97 -4.40 -2.73 9.55
CA ALA A 97 -4.11 -1.62 10.44
C ALA A 97 -3.48 -0.44 9.68
N CYS A 98 -3.56 0.73 10.29
CA CYS A 98 -2.86 1.93 9.82
C CYS A 98 -1.38 1.91 10.27
N ASP A 99 -0.62 2.85 9.75
CA ASP A 99 0.77 3.18 10.11
C ASP A 99 1.04 3.14 11.62
N GLY A 100 0.16 3.67 12.47
CA GLY A 100 0.36 3.67 13.93
C GLY A 100 0.47 2.29 14.62
N ILE A 101 0.22 1.19 13.90
CA ILE A 101 0.54 -0.19 14.34
C ILE A 101 1.78 -0.75 13.62
N TRP A 102 2.06 -0.31 12.40
CA TRP A 102 3.09 -0.85 11.54
C TRP A 102 4.45 -0.15 11.65
N ASP A 103 4.46 1.08 12.17
CA ASP A 103 5.63 1.84 12.60
C ASP A 103 6.13 1.43 14.00
#